data_AF-A0A961TGZ2-F1
#
_entry.id   AF-A0A961TGZ2-F1
#
_cell.length_a   1.000
_cell.length_b   1.000
_cell.length_c   1.000
_cell.angle_alpha   90.00
_cell.angle_beta   90.00
_cell.angle_gamma   90.00
#
_symmetry.space_group_name_H-M   'P 1'
#
loop_
_entity.id
_entity.type
_entity.pdbx_description
1 polymer ?
#
loop_
_entity_poly.entity_id
_entity_poly.type
_entity_poly.pdbx_seq_one_letter_code
_entity_poly.pdbx_strand_id
1 'polypeptide(L)'
;KLIVHKEVRTPLDIENETGLSEGNIFQGELTFDQLLFNRPVPGYAQYRSPIKGLYMCGSSTHPGGGVMGAPGANAAREILLDIGKKIDMGQAA
;
A
#
# COMPACT_ATOMS: atom_id res chain seq x y z
N LYS A 1 -20.99 21.37 29.48
CA LYS A 1 -20.68 20.75 28.16
C LYS A 1 -19.45 19.85 28.38
N LEU A 2 -19.49 18.56 28.02
CA LEU A 2 -18.51 17.53 28.44
C LEU A 2 -17.33 17.30 27.46
N ILE A 3 -17.16 18.13 26.43
CA ILE A 3 -16.09 17.96 25.43
C ILE A 3 -14.91 18.88 25.80
N VAL A 4 -13.72 18.29 25.99
CA VAL A 4 -12.48 19.01 26.33
C VAL A 4 -11.75 19.50 25.07
N HIS A 5 -11.77 18.72 23.98
CA HIS A 5 -11.14 19.08 22.71
C HIS A 5 -11.84 18.40 21.52
N LYS A 6 -11.73 19.02 20.35
CA LYS A 6 -12.16 18.48 19.05
C LYS A 6 -11.20 19.01 17.98
N GLU A 7 -10.80 18.14 17.06
CA GLU A 7 -10.08 18.47 15.85
C GLU A 7 -10.91 18.07 14.62
N VAL A 8 -10.76 18.81 13.53
CA VAL A 8 -11.31 18.45 12.21
C VAL A 8 -10.17 18.54 11.22
N ARG A 9 -9.92 17.45 10.49
CA ARG A 9 -8.96 17.39 9.40
C ARG A 9 -9.70 17.16 8.10
N THR A 10 -9.50 18.07 7.15
CA THR A 10 -10.03 17.97 5.79
C THR A 10 -9.09 17.15 4.91
N PRO A 11 -9.55 16.67 3.74
CA PRO A 11 -8.67 16.04 2.76
C PRO A 11 -7.46 16.90 2.38
N LEU A 12 -7.63 18.22 2.27
CA LEU A 12 -6.55 19.16 1.99
C LEU A 12 -5.52 19.22 3.14
N ASP A 13 -5.98 19.16 4.40
CA ASP A 13 -5.07 19.13 5.55
C ASP A 13 -4.24 17.84 5.55
N ILE A 14 -4.86 16.71 5.22
CA ILE A 14 -4.20 15.40 5.13
C ILE A 14 -3.17 15.40 4.00
N GLU A 15 -3.55 15.87 2.81
CA GLU A 15 -2.65 15.95 1.66
C GLU A 15 -1.43 16.82 1.97
N ASN A 16 -1.63 17.99 2.58
CA ASN A 16 -0.53 18.90 2.93
C ASN A 16 0.41 18.34 4.00
N GLU A 17 -0.10 17.53 4.93
CA GLU A 17 0.70 16.96 6.02
C GLU A 17 1.44 15.68 5.61
N THR A 18 0.77 14.78 4.89
CA THR A 18 1.29 13.42 4.64
C THR A 18 1.63 13.17 3.17
N GLY A 19 1.25 14.07 2.25
CA GLY A 19 1.33 13.84 0.81
C GLY A 19 0.32 12.82 0.28
N LEU A 20 -0.72 12.47 1.06
CA LEU A 20 -1.80 11.61 0.58
C LEU A 20 -2.74 12.44 -0.30
N SER A 21 -2.55 12.35 -1.62
CA SER A 21 -3.39 13.05 -2.60
C SER A 21 -4.87 12.81 -2.33
N GLU A 22 -5.62 13.90 -2.31
CA GLU A 22 -7.06 14.00 -2.02
C GLU A 22 -7.47 13.35 -0.69
N GLY A 23 -6.53 13.14 0.24
CA GLY A 23 -6.76 12.44 1.49
C GLY A 23 -7.15 10.96 1.33
N ASN A 24 -6.91 10.35 0.17
CA ASN A 24 -7.33 8.99 -0.10
C ASN A 24 -6.39 7.97 0.55
N ILE A 25 -6.86 7.35 1.65
CA ILE A 25 -6.10 6.34 2.40
C ILE A 25 -5.71 5.13 1.55
N PHE A 26 -6.44 4.85 0.47
CA PHE A 26 -6.18 3.72 -0.41
C PHE A 26 -5.15 4.03 -1.51
N GLN A 27 -4.73 5.30 -1.65
CA GLN A 27 -3.77 5.75 -2.66
C GLN A 27 -4.16 5.30 -4.08
N GLY A 28 -5.45 5.42 -4.40
CA GLY A 28 -6.09 4.94 -5.62
C GLY A 28 -7.52 4.48 -5.33
N GLU A 29 -8.42 4.58 -6.30
CA GLU A 29 -9.83 4.22 -6.12
C GLU A 29 -10.02 2.71 -5.96
N LEU A 30 -11.11 2.32 -5.32
CA LEU A 30 -11.50 0.90 -5.19
C LEU A 30 -12.52 0.52 -6.27
N THR A 31 -12.26 0.92 -7.51
CA THR A 31 -13.04 0.54 -8.69
C THR A 31 -12.45 -0.73 -9.32
N PHE A 32 -13.25 -1.48 -10.08
CA PHE A 32 -12.79 -2.74 -10.68
C PHE A 32 -11.57 -2.55 -11.61
N ASP A 33 -11.49 -1.43 -12.31
CA ASP A 33 -10.36 -1.07 -13.17
C ASP A 33 -9.09 -0.71 -12.39
N GLN A 34 -9.21 -0.28 -11.13
CA GLN A 34 -8.08 0.07 -10.24
C GLN A 34 -7.87 -0.92 -9.08
N LEU A 35 -8.47 -2.10 -9.15
CA LEU A 35 -8.34 -3.14 -8.12
C LEU A 35 -7.49 -4.32 -8.60
N LEU A 36 -7.17 -5.21 -7.64
CA LEU A 36 -6.48 -6.46 -7.91
C LEU A 36 -5.12 -6.26 -8.59
N PHE A 37 -4.88 -6.95 -9.71
CA PHE A 37 -3.64 -6.92 -10.47
C PHE A 37 -3.41 -5.61 -11.26
N ASN A 38 -4.40 -4.71 -11.26
CA ASN A 38 -4.25 -3.37 -11.84
C ASN A 38 -3.65 -2.36 -10.85
N ARG A 39 -3.45 -2.75 -9.58
CA ARG A 39 -2.80 -1.93 -8.55
C ARG A 39 -1.27 -2.12 -8.53
N PRO A 40 -0.45 -1.05 -8.47
CA PRO A 40 -0.82 0.37 -8.63
C PRO A 40 -1.09 0.75 -10.09
N VAL A 41 -0.45 0.04 -11.03
CA VAL A 41 -0.73 0.07 -12.45
C VAL A 41 -0.55 -1.35 -13.01
N PRO A 42 -1.19 -1.70 -14.13
CA PRO A 42 -1.02 -3.01 -14.76
C PRO A 42 0.45 -3.38 -14.95
N GLY A 43 0.81 -4.61 -14.57
CA GLY A 43 2.18 -5.13 -14.67
C GLY A 43 3.04 -4.96 -13.40
N TYR A 44 2.56 -4.21 -12.39
CA TYR A 44 3.32 -3.91 -11.16
C TYR A 44 2.74 -4.60 -9.92
N ALA A 45 1.68 -5.39 -10.08
CA ALA A 45 1.05 -6.12 -8.97
C ALA A 45 1.91 -7.22 -8.34
N GLN A 46 3.05 -7.56 -8.96
CA GLN A 46 4.04 -8.51 -8.43
C GLN A 46 5.10 -7.82 -7.56
N TYR A 47 4.83 -6.61 -7.06
CA TYR A 47 5.66 -5.85 -6.12
C TYR A 47 7.03 -5.42 -6.64
N ARG A 48 7.47 -5.86 -7.83
CA ARG A 48 8.70 -5.39 -8.49
C ARG A 48 8.38 -4.23 -9.42
N SER A 49 9.28 -3.25 -9.46
CA SER A 49 9.28 -2.22 -10.51
C SER A 49 10.25 -2.61 -11.64
N PRO A 50 10.22 -1.92 -12.80
CA PRO A 50 11.24 -2.05 -13.84
C PRO A 50 12.62 -1.58 -13.41
N ILE A 51 12.73 -0.82 -12.32
CA ILE A 51 14.00 -0.38 -11.76
C ILE A 51 14.50 -1.49 -10.83
N LYS A 52 15.67 -2.06 -11.16
CA LYS A 52 16.29 -3.12 -10.37
C LYS A 52 16.49 -2.67 -8.93
N GLY A 53 15.98 -3.46 -7.98
CA GLY A 53 16.09 -3.19 -6.55
C GLY A 53 15.05 -2.21 -6.00
N LEU A 54 14.13 -1.71 -6.83
CA LEU A 54 12.99 -0.91 -6.38
C LEU A 54 11.71 -1.75 -6.40
N TYR A 55 11.03 -1.76 -5.25
CA TYR A 55 9.84 -2.55 -4.99
C TYR A 55 8.67 -1.66 -4.60
N MET A 56 7.46 -2.11 -4.92
CA MET A 56 6.21 -1.47 -4.58
C MET A 56 5.64 -2.09 -3.31
N CYS A 57 5.52 -1.27 -2.27
CA CYS A 57 4.84 -1.64 -1.03
C CYS A 57 3.95 -0.46 -0.60
N GLY A 58 2.80 -0.76 0.00
CA GLY A 58 1.88 0.25 0.52
C GLY A 58 0.45 0.10 0.03
N SER A 59 -0.37 1.10 0.32
CA SER A 59 -1.81 0.98 0.13
C SER A 59 -2.26 0.96 -1.33
N SER A 60 -1.43 1.52 -2.21
CA SER A 60 -1.65 1.53 -3.65
C SER A 60 -1.38 0.19 -4.32
N THR A 61 -0.83 -0.82 -3.62
CA THR A 61 -0.48 -2.12 -4.21
C THR A 61 -1.45 -3.22 -3.78
N HIS A 62 -1.55 -4.29 -4.56
CA HIS A 62 -2.40 -5.45 -4.25
C HIS A 62 -2.02 -6.08 -2.89
N PRO A 63 -2.98 -6.57 -2.07
CA PRO A 63 -4.45 -6.58 -2.23
C PRO A 63 -5.17 -5.26 -1.93
N GLY A 64 -4.45 -4.22 -1.59
CA GLY A 64 -4.94 -2.95 -1.07
C GLY A 64 -4.32 -2.67 0.30
N GLY A 65 -4.38 -1.43 0.78
CA GLY A 65 -3.84 -1.09 2.10
C GLY A 65 -4.87 -1.05 3.23
N GLY A 66 -4.57 -0.22 4.22
CA GLY A 66 -5.16 -0.25 5.55
C GLY A 66 -4.23 -0.92 6.56
N VAL A 67 -4.79 -1.37 7.69
CA VAL A 67 -4.02 -1.91 8.83
C VAL A 67 -3.58 -3.38 8.61
N MET A 68 -3.94 -4.01 7.48
CA MET A 68 -3.67 -5.44 7.25
C MET A 68 -2.19 -5.80 7.06
N GLY A 69 -1.35 -4.86 6.61
CA GLY A 69 0.08 -5.10 6.37
C GLY A 69 0.43 -6.04 5.19
N ALA A 70 -0.53 -6.68 4.54
CA ALA A 70 -0.29 -7.64 3.46
C ALA A 70 0.57 -7.10 2.29
N PRO A 71 0.37 -5.86 1.79
CA PRO A 71 1.23 -5.31 0.75
C PRO A 71 2.71 -5.25 1.14
N GLY A 72 2.98 -4.92 2.40
CA GLY A 72 4.34 -4.88 2.94
C GLY A 72 4.95 -6.27 3.08
N ALA A 73 4.18 -7.24 3.59
CA ALA A 73 4.61 -8.63 3.71
C ALA A 73 4.94 -9.24 2.34
N ASN A 74 4.09 -8.99 1.34
CA ASN A 74 4.29 -9.52 0.00
C ASN A 74 5.50 -8.88 -0.70
N ALA A 75 5.69 -7.57 -0.58
CA ALA A 75 6.89 -6.92 -1.10
C ALA A 75 8.16 -7.44 -0.42
N ALA A 76 8.14 -7.62 0.91
CA ALA A 76 9.27 -8.19 1.64
C ALA A 76 9.59 -9.63 1.18
N ARG A 77 8.55 -10.43 0.90
CA ARG A 77 8.72 -11.77 0.33
C ARG A 77 9.45 -11.71 -1.03
N GLU A 78 9.05 -10.83 -1.94
CA GLU A 78 9.72 -10.70 -3.23
C GLU A 78 11.17 -10.20 -3.10
N ILE A 79 11.45 -9.27 -2.18
CA ILE A 79 12.81 -8.81 -1.86
C ILE A 79 13.67 -9.98 -1.40
N LEU A 80 13.19 -10.78 -0.45
CA LEU A 80 13.92 -11.92 0.11
C LEU A 80 14.25 -12.98 -0.95
N LEU A 81 13.32 -13.24 -1.88
CA LEU A 81 13.55 -14.12 -3.02
C LEU A 81 14.67 -13.58 -3.93
N ASP A 82 14.63 -12.28 -4.27
CA ASP A 82 15.61 -11.67 -5.17
C ASP A 82 17.02 -11.62 -4.58
N ILE A 83 17.16 -11.55 -3.25
CA ILE A 83 18.47 -11.61 -2.56
C ILE A 83 18.87 -13.04 -2.15
N GLY A 84 18.13 -14.07 -2.58
CA GLY A 84 18.47 -15.48 -2.38
C GLY A 84 18.28 -16.00 -0.96
N LYS A 85 17.38 -15.41 -0.17
CA LYS A 85 17.04 -15.90 1.18
C LYS A 85 15.92 -16.95 1.12
N LYS A 86 16.03 -17.99 1.94
CA LYS A 86 14.94 -18.96 2.14
C LYS A 86 13.81 -18.30 2.93
N ILE A 87 12.58 -18.49 2.47
CA ILE A 87 11.38 -18.00 3.14
C ILE A 87 10.64 -19.22 3.69
N ASP A 88 10.46 -19.26 5.01
CA ASP A 88 9.58 -20.23 5.65
C ASP A 88 8.14 -19.70 5.57
N MET A 89 7.30 -20.36 4.77
CA MET A 89 5.94 -19.91 4.43
C MET A 89 4.93 -20.31 5.53
N GLY A 90 5.28 -20.06 6.79
CA GLY A 90 4.37 -20.22 7.92
C GLY A 90 3.31 -19.11 7.91
N GLN A 91 2.14 -19.42 7.36
CA GLN A 91 0.89 -18.63 7.44
C GLN A 91 0.93 -17.25 6.77
N ALA A 92 0.70 -17.21 5.45
CA ALA A 92 0.15 -16.03 4.78
C ALA A 92 -0.82 -16.53 3.69
N ALA A 93 -2.12 -16.46 4.00
CA ALA A 93 -3.24 -16.68 3.10
C ALA A 93 -3.93 -15.34 2.85
#